data_AF-A0A6A7VXW2-F1
#
_entry.id   AF-A0A6A7VXW2-F1
#
_cell.length_a   1.000
_cell.length_b   1.000
_cell.length_c   1.000
_cell.angle_alpha   90.00
_cell.angle_beta   90.00
_cell.angle_gamma   90.00
#
_symmetry.space_group_name_H-M   'P 1'
#
loop_
_entity.id
_entity.type
_entity.pdbx_description
1 polymer ?
#
loop_
_entity_poly.entity_id
_entity_poly.type
_entity_poly.pdbx_seq_one_letter_code
_entity_poly.pdbx_strand_id
1 'polypeptide(L)'
;MNTKNFGNGYVGIKINSISEIMKYNALKEQFSIWNEYEGTFDDDVEVTDDDGNVTEREPTENEKIERYLEAFNNGTVLYAVFQLDCGRVFSDLATTYQSKYAIGQQVFIMRDNKIVSGRIVLISLSDYEDVKKLYVDYHSRDIGERIYNIVSTNLCPTSYRNYYSFSERDRIERCLKAALNNNYVILEIDRNYVSKRLGDIFSSKEELVKHLMEQ
;
A
#
# COMPACT_ATOMS: atom_id res chain seq x y z
N MET A 1 -0.16 -13.24 -20.45
CA MET A 1 0.00 -12.26 -19.35
C MET A 1 1.18 -12.70 -18.52
N ASN A 2 2.12 -11.82 -18.19
CA ASN A 2 3.39 -12.20 -17.52
C ASN A 2 3.35 -11.97 -16.01
N THR A 3 2.23 -11.53 -15.45
CA THR A 3 2.07 -11.28 -14.01
C THR A 3 0.68 -11.68 -13.53
N LYS A 4 0.53 -12.05 -12.25
CA LYS A 4 -0.71 -12.47 -11.58
C LYS A 4 -0.79 -11.93 -10.15
N ASN A 5 -1.97 -11.48 -9.74
CA ASN A 5 -2.25 -11.08 -8.35
C ASN A 5 -2.86 -12.28 -7.60
N PHE A 6 -2.27 -12.65 -6.47
CA PHE A 6 -2.70 -13.77 -5.63
C PHE A 6 -3.48 -13.31 -4.38
N GLY A 7 -3.74 -12.02 -4.22
CA GLY A 7 -4.39 -11.43 -3.03
C GLY A 7 -3.40 -11.17 -1.89
N ASN A 8 -3.85 -10.46 -0.84
CA ASN A 8 -3.08 -10.20 0.39
C ASN A 8 -1.66 -9.62 0.18
N GLY A 9 -1.47 -8.83 -0.88
CA GLY A 9 -0.17 -8.23 -1.21
C GLY A 9 0.77 -9.13 -2.02
N TYR A 10 0.37 -10.33 -2.43
CA TYR A 10 1.22 -11.23 -3.21
C TYR A 10 1.06 -11.01 -4.73
N VAL A 11 2.18 -10.77 -5.40
CA VAL A 11 2.23 -10.57 -6.85
C VAL A 11 3.24 -11.54 -7.46
N GLY A 12 2.78 -12.32 -8.43
CA GLY A 12 3.58 -13.28 -9.18
C GLY A 12 3.98 -12.78 -10.55
N ILE A 13 5.22 -13.07 -10.95
CA ILE A 13 5.72 -12.91 -12.32
C ILE A 13 5.77 -14.30 -12.95
N LYS A 14 5.05 -14.50 -14.05
CA LYS A 14 5.00 -15.77 -14.77
C LYS A 14 6.41 -16.18 -15.20
N ILE A 15 6.79 -17.39 -14.84
CA ILE A 15 8.03 -18.01 -15.24
C ILE A 15 7.84 -18.63 -16.63
N ASN A 16 8.74 -18.31 -17.56
CA ASN A 16 8.67 -18.72 -18.96
C ASN A 16 9.83 -19.63 -19.37
N SER A 17 10.78 -19.90 -18.47
CA SER A 17 11.90 -20.81 -18.75
C SER A 17 12.48 -21.45 -17.49
N ILE A 18 13.16 -22.59 -17.68
CA ILE A 18 13.96 -23.25 -16.62
C ILE A 18 15.02 -22.30 -16.03
N SER A 19 15.63 -21.45 -16.86
CA SER A 19 16.63 -20.49 -16.38
C SER A 19 16.05 -19.47 -15.39
N GLU A 20 14.78 -19.10 -15.58
CA GLU A 20 14.07 -18.21 -14.65
C GLU A 20 13.71 -18.94 -13.36
N ILE A 21 13.36 -20.23 -13.39
CA ILE A 21 13.16 -21.05 -12.17
C ILE A 21 14.43 -21.01 -11.31
N MET A 22 15.58 -21.30 -11.91
CA MET A 22 16.87 -21.30 -11.19
C MET A 22 17.20 -19.92 -10.62
N LYS A 23 16.96 -18.87 -11.41
CA LYS A 23 17.18 -17.48 -10.99
C LYS A 23 16.33 -17.11 -9.76
N TYR A 24 15.02 -17.40 -9.78
CA TYR A 24 14.13 -17.03 -8.70
C TYR A 24 14.31 -17.93 -7.47
N ASN A 25 14.62 -19.21 -7.66
CA ASN A 25 15.00 -20.10 -6.56
C ASN A 25 16.27 -19.62 -5.83
N ALA A 26 17.27 -19.12 -6.57
CA ALA A 26 18.44 -18.50 -5.97
C ALA A 26 18.13 -17.21 -5.18
N LEU A 27 16.97 -16.59 -5.43
CA LEU A 27 16.46 -15.40 -4.74
C LEU A 27 15.34 -15.74 -3.75
N LYS A 28 15.36 -16.93 -3.13
CA LYS A 28 14.30 -17.44 -2.25
C LYS A 28 13.96 -16.59 -1.02
N GLU A 29 14.85 -15.68 -0.62
CA GLU A 29 14.57 -14.69 0.43
C GLU A 29 13.60 -13.59 -0.02
N GLN A 30 13.45 -13.40 -1.33
CA GLN A 30 12.62 -12.35 -1.95
C GLN A 30 11.45 -12.92 -2.75
N PHE A 31 11.61 -14.12 -3.29
CA PHE A 31 10.62 -14.77 -4.15
C PHE A 31 10.31 -16.18 -3.66
N SER A 32 9.03 -16.53 -3.69
CA SER A 32 8.53 -17.90 -3.56
C SER A 32 7.98 -18.35 -4.91
N ILE A 33 8.13 -19.61 -5.28
CA ILE A 33 7.60 -20.13 -6.54
C ILE A 33 6.24 -20.77 -6.28
N TRP A 34 5.19 -20.24 -6.90
CA TRP A 34 3.80 -20.71 -6.74
C TRP A 34 3.27 -21.21 -8.08
N ASN A 35 2.31 -22.14 -8.03
CA ASN A 35 1.49 -22.45 -9.21
C ASN A 35 0.31 -21.47 -9.30
N GLU A 36 -0.59 -21.66 -10.25
CA GLU A 36 -1.71 -20.75 -10.45
C GLU A 36 -2.86 -20.89 -9.44
N TYR A 37 -2.91 -21.95 -8.64
CA TYR A 37 -4.02 -22.29 -7.75
C TYR A 37 -3.64 -22.28 -6.26
N GLU A 38 -2.38 -22.51 -5.91
CA GLU A 38 -1.91 -22.74 -4.54
C GLU A 38 -0.92 -21.67 -4.09
N GLY A 39 -0.95 -21.37 -2.79
CA GLY A 39 -0.15 -20.32 -2.16
C GLY A 39 1.29 -20.71 -1.85
N THR A 40 1.68 -21.98 -1.97
CA THR A 40 3.08 -22.41 -1.95
C THR A 40 3.18 -23.69 -2.76
N PHE A 41 4.26 -23.86 -3.53
CA PHE A 41 4.56 -25.12 -4.22
C PHE A 41 5.52 -25.99 -3.39
N ASP A 42 5.67 -25.66 -2.10
CA ASP A 42 6.72 -26.14 -1.20
C ASP A 42 6.16 -27.02 -0.07
N ASP A 43 4.97 -27.58 -0.26
CA ASP A 43 4.31 -28.40 0.76
C ASP A 43 5.18 -29.58 1.23
N ASP A 44 4.99 -29.95 2.50
CA ASP A 44 5.72 -31.01 3.18
C ASP A 44 5.70 -32.33 2.41
N VAL A 45 6.77 -33.11 2.57
CA VAL A 45 6.91 -34.43 1.96
C VAL A 45 6.53 -35.49 2.98
N GLU A 46 5.60 -36.36 2.60
CA GLU A 46 5.33 -37.58 3.34
C GLU A 46 6.46 -38.60 3.12
N VAL A 47 7.00 -39.12 4.22
CA VAL A 47 8.01 -40.17 4.25
C VAL A 47 7.50 -41.31 5.12
N THR A 48 7.45 -42.51 4.56
CA THR A 48 7.12 -43.73 5.30
C THR A 48 8.40 -44.35 5.84
N ASP A 49 8.46 -44.60 7.15
CA ASP A 49 9.56 -45.34 7.76
C ASP A 49 9.49 -46.85 7.46
N ASP A 50 10.53 -47.60 7.83
CA ASP A 50 10.62 -49.05 7.63
C ASP A 50 9.51 -49.83 8.37
N ASP A 51 8.88 -49.21 9.37
CA ASP A 51 7.78 -49.76 10.17
C ASP A 51 6.39 -49.40 9.60
N GLY A 52 6.34 -48.64 8.50
CA GLY A 52 5.10 -48.23 7.83
C GLY A 52 4.44 -46.98 8.40
N ASN A 53 5.08 -46.25 9.31
CA ASN A 53 4.57 -44.98 9.83
C ASN A 53 4.86 -43.85 8.85
N VAL A 54 3.83 -43.07 8.52
CA VAL A 54 3.96 -41.88 7.68
C VAL A 54 4.32 -40.69 8.56
N THR A 55 5.37 -39.98 8.20
CA THR A 55 5.82 -38.74 8.83
C THR A 55 6.00 -37.65 7.78
N GLU A 56 5.68 -36.41 8.11
CA GLU A 56 5.88 -35.26 7.24
C GLU A 56 7.22 -34.58 7.56
N ARG A 57 7.94 -34.15 6.53
CA ARG A 57 9.13 -33.30 6.67
C ARG A 57 9.16 -32.22 5.59
N GLU A 58 9.88 -31.14 5.87
CA GLU A 58 10.15 -30.14 4.83
C GLU A 58 10.95 -30.77 3.66
N PRO A 59 10.61 -30.44 2.40
CA PRO A 59 11.39 -30.85 1.24
C PRO A 59 12.76 -30.18 1.25
N THR A 60 13.78 -30.93 0.85
CA THR A 60 15.11 -30.38 0.60
C THR A 60 15.08 -29.43 -0.60
N GLU A 61 16.06 -28.53 -0.69
CA GLU A 61 16.17 -27.57 -1.80
C GLU A 61 16.22 -28.25 -3.18
N ASN A 62 16.89 -29.41 -3.28
CA ASN A 62 16.95 -30.16 -4.53
C ASN A 62 15.58 -30.77 -4.89
N GLU A 63 14.85 -31.31 -3.90
CA GLU A 63 13.49 -31.83 -4.11
C GLU A 63 12.53 -30.72 -4.54
N LYS A 64 12.64 -29.51 -3.95
CA LYS A 64 11.88 -28.33 -4.39
C LYS A 64 12.17 -27.98 -5.84
N ILE A 65 13.45 -27.91 -6.22
CA ILE A 65 13.87 -27.62 -7.59
C ILE A 65 13.34 -28.68 -8.57
N GLU A 66 13.48 -29.96 -8.25
CA GLU A 66 12.98 -31.08 -9.07
C GLU A 66 11.47 -30.97 -9.29
N ARG A 67 10.71 -30.69 -8.23
CA ARG A 67 9.26 -30.45 -8.30
C ARG A 67 8.92 -29.28 -9.21
N TYR A 68 9.62 -28.14 -9.11
CA TYR A 68 9.39 -26.99 -10.00
C TYR A 68 9.68 -27.35 -11.47
N LEU A 69 10.77 -28.07 -11.73
CA LEU A 69 11.16 -28.48 -13.07
C LEU A 69 10.15 -29.45 -13.67
N GLU A 70 9.72 -30.45 -12.90
CA GLU A 70 8.71 -31.41 -13.32
C GLU A 70 7.39 -30.71 -13.64
N ALA A 71 6.91 -29.85 -12.75
CA ALA A 71 5.69 -29.08 -12.96
C ALA A 71 5.77 -28.21 -14.21
N PHE A 72 6.89 -27.49 -14.40
CA PHE A 72 7.11 -26.66 -15.57
C PHE A 72 7.14 -27.47 -16.86
N ASN A 73 7.83 -28.61 -16.87
CA ASN A 73 7.90 -29.51 -18.03
C ASN A 73 6.54 -30.15 -18.36
N ASN A 74 5.70 -30.37 -17.34
CA ASN A 74 4.33 -30.86 -17.50
C ASN A 74 3.34 -29.76 -17.93
N GLY A 75 3.81 -28.53 -18.14
CA GLY A 75 3.00 -27.40 -18.63
C GLY A 75 2.27 -26.62 -17.54
N THR A 76 2.53 -26.91 -16.26
CA THR A 76 2.00 -26.13 -15.14
C THR A 76 2.52 -24.70 -15.20
N VAL A 77 1.60 -23.74 -15.05
CA VAL A 77 1.97 -22.32 -15.04
C VAL A 77 2.54 -21.96 -13.66
N LEU A 78 3.83 -21.61 -13.64
CA LEU A 78 4.53 -21.18 -12.43
C LEU A 78 4.72 -19.66 -12.40
N TYR A 79 4.73 -19.11 -11.20
CA TYR A 79 4.98 -17.71 -10.92
C TYR A 79 6.07 -17.55 -9.86
N ALA A 80 6.99 -16.63 -10.08
CA ALA A 80 7.87 -16.10 -9.04
C ALA A 80 7.10 -15.02 -8.28
N VAL A 81 6.65 -15.35 -7.08
CA VAL A 81 5.79 -14.53 -6.23
C VAL A 81 6.64 -13.81 -5.20
N PHE A 82 6.48 -12.49 -5.13
CA PHE A 82 7.01 -11.69 -4.05
C PHE A 82 5.85 -11.08 -3.27
N GLN A 83 6.05 -10.93 -1.96
CA GLN A 83 5.12 -10.18 -1.14
C GLN A 83 5.44 -8.70 -1.28
N LEU A 84 4.47 -7.92 -1.74
CA LEU A 84 4.42 -6.50 -1.46
C LEU A 84 4.17 -6.40 0.05
N ASP A 85 5.25 -6.41 0.83
CA ASP A 85 5.20 -6.12 2.24
C ASP A 85 4.84 -4.63 2.38
N CYS A 86 3.53 -4.37 2.31
CA CYS A 86 2.97 -3.03 2.41
C CYS A 86 3.51 -2.38 3.70
N GLY A 87 3.63 -3.16 4.78
CA GLY A 87 4.19 -2.73 6.05
C GLY A 87 5.64 -2.24 5.94
N ARG A 88 6.54 -3.00 5.30
CA ARG A 88 7.95 -2.59 5.11
C ARG A 88 8.15 -1.47 4.10
N VAL A 89 7.40 -1.47 2.99
CA VAL A 89 7.44 -0.37 2.03
C VAL A 89 7.02 0.93 2.71
N PHE A 90 6.07 0.91 3.65
CA PHE A 90 5.68 2.10 4.41
C PHE A 90 6.55 2.38 5.66
N SER A 91 7.25 1.38 6.24
CA SER A 91 8.15 1.60 7.39
C SER A 91 9.49 2.22 7.00
N ASP A 92 10.01 1.84 5.84
CA ASP A 92 11.37 2.20 5.41
C ASP A 92 11.39 3.38 4.43
N LEU A 93 10.26 3.63 3.73
CA LEU A 93 10.05 4.93 3.12
C LEU A 93 9.64 5.88 4.23
N ALA A 94 10.54 6.80 4.59
CA ALA A 94 10.11 8.10 5.07
C ALA A 94 9.23 8.72 3.98
N THR A 95 7.94 8.37 3.93
CA THR A 95 6.95 9.04 3.11
C THR A 95 6.87 10.45 3.64
N THR A 96 7.66 11.33 3.02
CA THR A 96 7.56 12.76 3.21
C THR A 96 6.19 13.12 2.67
N TYR A 97 5.20 13.26 3.57
CA TYR A 97 3.92 13.84 3.22
C TYR A 97 4.20 15.23 2.65
N GLN A 98 4.20 15.35 1.32
CA GLN A 98 4.34 16.62 0.63
C GLN A 98 3.00 17.35 0.70
N SER A 99 2.69 17.87 1.89
CA SER A 99 1.66 18.88 2.05
C SER A 99 2.09 20.15 1.34
N LYS A 100 1.14 20.87 0.73
CA LYS A 100 1.37 22.28 0.36
C LYS A 100 1.56 23.18 1.59
N TYR A 101 1.27 22.65 2.78
CA TYR A 101 1.36 23.35 4.05
C TYR A 101 2.59 22.94 4.87
N ALA A 102 3.23 23.89 5.53
CA ALA A 102 4.39 23.66 6.39
C ALA A 102 4.09 23.88 7.88
N ILE A 103 4.80 23.18 8.77
CA ILE A 103 4.80 23.51 10.20
C ILE A 103 5.31 24.95 10.38
N GLY A 104 4.64 25.72 11.23
CA GLY A 104 4.91 27.13 11.46
C GLY A 104 4.19 28.07 10.48
N GLN A 105 3.56 27.55 9.42
CA GLN A 105 2.80 28.36 8.48
C GLN A 105 1.55 28.93 9.15
N GLN A 106 1.27 30.21 8.87
CA GLN A 106 -0.01 30.83 9.21
C GLN A 106 -1.07 30.44 8.16
N VAL A 107 -2.22 29.97 8.63
CA VAL A 107 -3.36 29.55 7.81
C VAL A 107 -4.66 30.14 8.35
N PHE A 108 -5.72 30.09 7.56
CA PHE A 108 -7.02 30.65 7.88
C PHE A 108 -8.08 29.56 7.90
N ILE A 109 -9.00 29.67 8.87
CA ILE A 109 -10.15 28.77 9.03
C ILE A 109 -11.42 29.58 9.29
N MET A 110 -12.57 28.94 9.06
CA MET A 110 -13.83 29.38 9.64
C MET A 110 -14.00 28.79 11.04
N ARG A 111 -14.28 29.66 12.01
CA ARG A 111 -14.61 29.29 13.39
C ARG A 111 -15.66 30.26 13.91
N ASP A 112 -16.77 29.72 14.42
CA ASP A 112 -17.87 30.51 15.00
C ASP A 112 -18.34 31.66 14.07
N ASN A 113 -18.51 31.34 12.78
CA ASN A 113 -18.87 32.27 11.69
C ASN A 113 -17.88 33.45 11.48
N LYS A 114 -16.64 33.33 11.97
CA LYS A 114 -15.58 34.31 11.77
C LYS A 114 -14.38 33.66 11.09
N ILE A 115 -13.70 34.45 10.27
CA ILE A 115 -12.40 34.08 9.72
C ILE A 115 -11.35 34.31 10.80
N VAL A 116 -10.64 33.24 11.17
CA VAL A 116 -9.60 33.28 12.20
C VAL A 116 -8.30 32.75 11.61
N SER A 117 -7.17 33.33 12.00
CA SER A 117 -5.84 32.81 11.64
C SER A 117 -5.29 31.92 12.74
N GLY A 118 -4.67 30.81 12.35
CA GLY A 118 -3.91 29.94 13.25
C GLY A 118 -2.54 29.61 12.67
N ARG A 119 -1.64 29.14 13.53
CA ARG A 119 -0.33 28.63 13.12
C ARG A 119 -0.34 27.11 13.15
N ILE A 120 0.10 26.46 12.08
CA ILE A 120 0.26 25.00 12.07
C ILE A 120 1.37 24.61 13.05
N VAL A 121 1.05 23.80 14.05
CA VAL A 121 2.05 23.25 14.98
C VAL A 121 2.29 21.76 14.76
N LEU A 122 1.32 21.06 14.16
CA LEU A 122 1.43 19.65 13.80
C LEU A 122 0.56 19.37 12.58
N ILE A 123 1.05 18.48 11.71
CA ILE A 123 0.29 17.86 10.62
C ILE A 123 0.22 16.37 10.94
N SER A 124 -0.99 15.84 11.07
CA SER A 124 -1.27 14.45 11.42
C SER A 124 -1.91 13.73 10.24
N LEU A 125 -1.42 12.52 9.97
CA LEU A 125 -2.04 11.57 9.05
C LEU A 125 -3.07 10.67 9.76
N SER A 126 -3.67 11.13 10.85
CA SER A 126 -4.71 10.40 11.59
C SER A 126 -5.78 11.33 12.16
N ASP A 127 -7.00 10.81 12.31
CA ASP A 127 -8.11 11.44 13.07
C ASP A 127 -7.64 11.72 14.50
N TYR A 128 -7.18 12.95 14.76
CA TYR A 128 -6.61 13.34 16.04
C TYR A 128 -7.69 14.01 16.89
N GLU A 129 -8.54 13.19 17.52
CA GLU A 129 -9.53 13.67 18.51
C GLU A 129 -8.92 13.86 19.91
N ASP A 130 -7.73 13.30 20.21
CA ASP A 130 -7.15 13.34 21.56
C ASP A 130 -5.62 13.56 21.55
N VAL A 131 -5.19 14.66 22.17
CA VAL A 131 -3.80 15.13 22.29
C VAL A 131 -2.89 14.17 23.06
N LYS A 132 -3.46 13.17 23.73
CA LYS A 132 -2.73 12.18 24.55
C LYS A 132 -2.51 10.83 23.86
N LYS A 133 -3.09 10.58 22.69
CA LYS A 133 -2.85 9.36 21.93
C LYS A 133 -1.97 9.67 20.72
N LEU A 134 -0.68 9.34 20.82
CA LEU A 134 0.16 9.08 19.65
C LEU A 134 -0.39 7.83 18.95
N TYR A 135 -1.40 8.02 18.11
CA TYR A 135 -1.97 6.96 17.26
C TYR A 135 -1.46 7.18 15.84
N VAL A 136 -0.26 6.68 15.57
CA VAL A 136 0.37 6.70 14.24
C VAL A 136 0.14 5.39 13.47
N ASP A 137 -0.50 4.37 14.06
CA ASP A 137 -0.41 3.01 13.52
C ASP A 137 -1.64 2.52 12.72
N TYR A 138 -2.86 2.92 13.10
CA TYR A 138 -4.07 2.37 12.45
C TYR A 138 -4.57 3.18 11.24
N HIS A 139 -4.46 4.51 11.26
CA HIS A 139 -4.98 5.34 10.17
C HIS A 139 -3.99 5.50 9.01
N SER A 140 -2.68 5.49 9.30
CA SER A 140 -1.63 5.38 8.29
C SER A 140 -1.76 4.05 7.51
N ARG A 141 -2.12 2.97 8.21
CA ARG A 141 -2.48 1.69 7.61
C ARG A 141 -3.75 1.76 6.77
N ASP A 142 -4.83 2.39 7.24
CA ASP A 142 -6.07 2.59 6.45
C ASP A 142 -5.82 3.47 5.20
N ILE A 143 -5.04 4.56 5.32
CA ILE A 143 -4.64 5.39 4.18
C ILE A 143 -3.73 4.59 3.23
N GLY A 144 -2.74 3.87 3.76
CA GLY A 144 -1.86 3.01 2.99
C GLY A 144 -2.63 1.92 2.24
N GLU A 145 -3.63 1.32 2.89
CA GLU A 145 -4.53 0.32 2.32
C GLU A 145 -5.48 0.93 1.28
N ARG A 146 -6.01 2.15 1.50
CA ARG A 146 -6.81 2.88 0.50
C ARG A 146 -5.97 3.28 -0.71
N ILE A 147 -4.75 3.79 -0.50
CA ILE A 147 -3.81 4.11 -1.58
C ILE A 147 -3.46 2.83 -2.32
N TYR A 148 -3.13 1.75 -1.61
CA TYR A 148 -2.87 0.42 -2.20
C TYR A 148 -4.07 -0.08 -2.98
N ASN A 149 -5.31 0.05 -2.49
CA ASN A 149 -6.51 -0.37 -3.19
C ASN A 149 -6.77 0.50 -4.42
N ILE A 150 -6.58 1.82 -4.34
CA ILE A 150 -6.67 2.72 -5.50
C ILE A 150 -5.60 2.37 -6.54
N VAL A 151 -4.36 2.14 -6.11
CA VAL A 151 -3.23 1.78 -6.99
C VAL A 151 -3.44 0.39 -7.58
N SER A 152 -3.72 -0.63 -6.78
CA SER A 152 -3.91 -2.02 -7.25
C SER A 152 -5.14 -2.16 -8.15
N THR A 153 -6.27 -1.53 -7.80
CA THR A 153 -7.50 -1.56 -8.61
C THR A 153 -7.35 -0.76 -9.90
N ASN A 154 -6.58 0.33 -9.89
CA ASN A 154 -6.45 1.25 -11.03
C ASN A 154 -5.04 1.30 -11.65
N LEU A 155 -4.11 0.40 -11.37
CA LEU A 155 -2.83 0.24 -12.10
C LEU A 155 -2.55 -1.23 -12.48
N CYS A 156 -3.26 -2.19 -11.87
CA CYS A 156 -3.25 -3.59 -12.30
C CYS A 156 -4.62 -3.97 -12.87
N PRO A 157 -4.94 -3.62 -14.14
CA PRO A 157 -6.15 -4.13 -14.73
C PRO A 157 -5.93 -5.60 -15.12
N THR A 158 -6.90 -6.44 -14.80
CA THR A 158 -7.11 -7.75 -15.44
C THR A 158 -7.42 -7.64 -16.95
N SER A 159 -7.45 -6.42 -17.52
CA SER A 159 -7.49 -6.19 -18.96
C SER A 159 -6.78 -4.89 -19.33
N TYR A 160 -5.66 -5.00 -20.04
CA TYR A 160 -4.99 -3.88 -20.68
C TYR A 160 -5.92 -3.21 -21.70
N ARG A 161 -6.67 -2.20 -21.28
CA ARG A 161 -7.20 -1.17 -22.19
C ARG A 161 -6.58 0.17 -21.80
N ASN A 162 -5.51 0.51 -22.51
CA ASN A 162 -4.98 1.86 -22.70
C ASN A 162 -5.01 2.76 -21.44
N TYR A 163 -4.02 2.59 -20.57
CA TYR A 163 -3.65 3.52 -19.48
C TYR A 163 -3.07 4.84 -19.97
N TYR A 164 -3.70 5.44 -20.99
CA TYR A 164 -3.27 6.69 -21.59
C TYR A 164 -4.38 7.74 -21.66
N SER A 165 -5.58 7.49 -21.13
CA SER A 165 -6.55 8.58 -20.98
C SER A 165 -6.21 9.41 -19.75
N PHE A 166 -6.01 10.71 -19.95
CA PHE A 166 -5.88 11.71 -18.89
C PHE A 166 -6.96 11.54 -17.79
N SER A 167 -8.15 11.06 -18.15
CA SER A 167 -9.29 10.87 -17.25
C SER A 167 -9.06 9.91 -16.08
N GLU A 168 -8.33 8.81 -16.28
CA GLU A 168 -8.10 7.82 -15.20
C GLU A 168 -6.99 8.29 -14.25
N ARG A 169 -5.96 8.96 -14.79
CA ARG A 169 -4.96 9.65 -13.96
C ARG A 169 -5.61 10.74 -13.11
N ASP A 170 -6.48 11.57 -13.70
CA ASP A 170 -7.20 12.62 -12.99
C ASP A 170 -8.15 12.05 -11.92
N ARG A 171 -8.75 10.89 -12.19
CA ARG A 171 -9.59 10.18 -11.21
C ARG A 171 -8.76 9.66 -10.03
N ILE A 172 -7.64 9.00 -10.30
CA ILE A 172 -6.70 8.54 -9.25
C ILE A 172 -6.21 9.73 -8.43
N GLU A 173 -5.81 10.81 -9.09
CA GLU A 173 -5.35 12.04 -8.43
C GLU A 173 -6.43 12.67 -7.55
N ARG A 174 -7.69 12.70 -8.00
CA ARG A 174 -8.83 13.15 -7.18
C ARG A 174 -9.07 12.27 -5.97
N CYS A 175 -9.02 10.95 -6.11
CA CYS A 175 -9.19 10.01 -4.99
C CYS A 175 -8.06 10.15 -3.97
N LEU A 176 -6.82 10.30 -4.43
CA LEU A 176 -5.65 10.57 -3.56
C LEU A 176 -5.82 11.90 -2.83
N LYS A 177 -6.16 12.99 -3.54
CA LYS A 177 -6.41 14.30 -2.91
C LYS A 177 -7.53 14.23 -1.87
N ALA A 178 -8.62 13.52 -2.16
CA ALA A 178 -9.72 13.35 -1.22
C ALA A 178 -9.31 12.57 0.05
N ALA A 179 -8.53 11.50 -0.10
CA ALA A 179 -8.00 10.74 1.04
C ALA A 179 -7.05 11.61 1.89
N LEU A 180 -6.17 12.38 1.25
CA LEU A 180 -5.21 13.26 1.94
C LEU A 180 -5.88 14.49 2.58
N ASN A 181 -7.00 14.97 2.06
CA ASN A 181 -7.75 16.09 2.64
C ASN A 181 -8.47 15.72 3.96
N ASN A 182 -8.68 14.43 4.21
CA ASN A 182 -9.21 13.94 5.49
C ASN A 182 -8.15 13.87 6.60
N ASN A 183 -6.89 14.20 6.30
CA ASN A 183 -5.84 14.34 7.32
C ASN A 183 -6.15 15.52 8.24
N TYR A 184 -5.55 15.54 9.43
CA TYR A 184 -5.78 16.59 10.42
C TYR A 184 -4.54 17.45 10.62
N VAL A 185 -4.78 18.70 11.01
CA VAL A 185 -3.76 19.62 11.48
C VAL A 185 -4.13 20.11 12.86
N ILE A 186 -3.10 20.34 13.68
CA ILE A 186 -3.26 21.07 14.94
C ILE A 186 -2.81 22.50 14.69
N LEU A 187 -3.74 23.42 14.96
CA LEU A 187 -3.52 24.86 14.86
C LEU A 187 -3.38 25.44 16.26
N GLU A 188 -2.39 26.30 16.45
CA GLU A 188 -2.33 27.22 17.57
C GLU A 188 -3.09 28.50 17.19
N ILE A 189 -4.15 28.81 17.93
CA ILE A 189 -5.00 30.00 17.78
C ILE A 189 -5.15 30.61 19.17
N ASP A 190 -4.68 31.84 19.36
CA ASP A 190 -4.77 32.56 20.65
C ASP A 190 -4.30 31.72 21.84
N ARG A 191 -3.17 31.02 21.68
CA ARG A 191 -2.56 30.09 22.67
C ARG A 191 -3.39 28.84 23.00
N ASN A 192 -4.44 28.57 22.23
CA ASN A 192 -5.22 27.33 22.31
C ASN A 192 -4.91 26.45 21.10
N TYR A 193 -4.96 25.13 21.30
CA TYR A 193 -4.78 24.15 20.24
C TYR A 193 -6.12 23.67 19.72
N VAL A 194 -6.28 23.66 18.40
CA VAL A 194 -7.52 23.24 17.72
C VAL A 194 -7.16 22.21 16.64
N SER A 195 -7.86 21.08 16.66
CA SER A 195 -7.79 20.07 15.60
C SER A 195 -8.74 20.44 14.46
N LYS A 196 -8.24 20.41 13.23
CA LYS A 196 -9.01 20.69 12.00
C LYS A 196 -8.59 19.76 10.89
N ARG A 197 -9.52 19.44 9.97
CA ARG A 197 -9.14 18.72 8.76
C ARG A 197 -8.30 19.63 7.86
N LEU A 198 -7.36 19.05 7.14
CA LEU A 198 -6.48 19.75 6.21
C LEU A 198 -7.28 20.34 5.03
N GLY A 199 -8.42 19.75 4.69
CA GLY A 199 -9.39 20.34 3.75
C GLY A 199 -10.10 21.60 4.27
N ASP A 200 -10.10 21.85 5.58
CA ASP A 200 -10.81 22.98 6.21
C ASP A 200 -9.89 24.18 6.49
N ILE A 201 -8.62 24.11 6.10
CA ILE A 201 -7.62 25.18 6.26
C ILE A 201 -7.22 25.76 4.90
N PHE A 202 -6.92 27.06 4.90
CA PHE A 202 -6.60 27.81 3.69
C PHE A 202 -5.31 28.62 3.88
N SER A 203 -4.50 28.73 2.84
CA SER A 203 -3.22 29.46 2.89
C SER A 203 -3.43 30.98 2.98
N SER A 204 -4.58 31.49 2.54
CA SER A 204 -4.92 32.92 2.61
C SER A 204 -6.41 33.14 2.91
N LYS A 205 -6.76 34.37 3.33
CA LYS A 205 -8.16 34.76 3.54
C LYS A 205 -8.94 34.74 2.23
N GLU A 206 -8.31 35.15 1.14
CA GLU A 206 -8.90 35.20 -0.20
C GLU A 206 -9.25 33.79 -0.69
N GLU A 207 -8.36 32.81 -0.46
CA GLU A 207 -8.62 31.41 -0.80
C GLU A 207 -9.84 30.87 -0.02
N LEU A 208 -9.92 31.17 1.28
CA LEU A 208 -11.06 30.79 2.13
C LEU A 208 -12.36 31.47 1.66
N VAL A 209 -12.34 32.77 1.41
CA VAL A 209 -13.52 33.52 0.95
C VAL A 209 -14.02 32.99 -0.39
N LYS A 210 -13.10 32.75 -1.32
CA LYS A 210 -13.43 32.14 -2.61
C LYS A 210 -14.09 30.78 -2.43
N HIS A 211 -13.53 29.92 -1.57
CA HIS A 211 -14.12 28.61 -1.27
C HIS A 211 -15.54 28.73 -0.70
N LEU A 212 -15.78 29.67 0.22
CA LEU A 212 -17.11 29.90 0.81
C LEU A 212 -18.13 30.44 -0.20
N MET A 213 -17.68 31.13 -1.25
CA MET A 213 -18.55 31.65 -2.32
C MET A 213 -18.86 30.61 -3.40
N GLU A 214 -18.05 29.55 -3.50
CA GLU A 214 -18.18 28.48 -4.51
C GLU A 214 -18.97 27.25 -3.99
N GLN A 215 -19.38 27.26 -2.71
CA GLN A 215 -20.30 26.29 -2.10
C GLN A 215 -21.77 26.64 -2.38
#